data_AF-A0AB40B7G6-F1
#
_entry.id   AF-A0AB40B7G6-F1
#
_cell.length_a   1.000
_cell.length_b   1.000
_cell.length_c   1.000
_cell.angle_alpha   90.00
_cell.angle_beta   90.00
_cell.angle_gamma   90.00
#
_symmetry.space_group_name_H-M   'P 1'
#
loop_
_entity.id
_entity.type
_entity.pdbx_description
1 polymer ?
#
loop_
_entity_poly.entity_id
_entity_poly.type
_entity_poly.pdbx_seq_one_letter_code
_entity_poly.pdbx_strand_id
1 'polypeptide(L)'
;MHRTNFGPFNTCFHLHLTTKFHLNFSSSFVFLFAAQISNIHSLCCPKKHGTSSLLRLYVYLHHFRRSWMPMKASYIMELKSTADIENASSNRRVRHDFWPLDAVDPKNARFPCCIVWTPLPVVSWLAPYIGHLGICREDGAVVDFAGSNIVSIDNFAYGKVARYLQLDREQCCFPLNIAKHTCEQAYQHVERGTATSWDNALQASMQQFQHKCYNLFTCNCHSFVANCMNRLCYDRSLGWNMINLTALVLWRGKWVDGMSVLRSFFPFTVVLCVGLLIAGWPFLIGLASFSFLLIGWYLFGTYCVKNLIQC
;
A
#
# COMPACT_ATOMS: atom_id res chain seq x y z
N MET A 1 23.51 -68.26 -35.86
CA MET A 1 22.10 -67.82 -35.94
C MET A 1 21.61 -67.58 -34.52
N HIS A 2 21.62 -66.35 -34.03
CA HIS A 2 20.78 -65.89 -32.90
C HIS A 2 20.87 -64.36 -32.82
N ARG A 3 19.81 -63.71 -33.29
CA ARG A 3 19.49 -62.30 -33.05
C ARG A 3 18.76 -62.24 -31.71
N THR A 4 19.21 -61.40 -30.78
CA THR A 4 18.41 -60.99 -29.62
C THR A 4 17.99 -59.54 -29.80
N ASN A 5 16.69 -59.32 -29.92
CA ASN A 5 16.03 -58.02 -29.97
C ASN A 5 16.08 -57.36 -28.60
N PHE A 6 16.56 -56.11 -28.52
CA PHE A 6 16.30 -55.20 -27.40
C PHE A 6 15.11 -54.30 -27.76
N GLY A 7 13.99 -54.45 -27.04
CA GLY A 7 12.85 -53.53 -27.06
C GLY A 7 13.01 -52.39 -26.05
N PRO A 8 12.27 -51.28 -26.19
CA PRO A 8 12.55 -50.02 -25.50
C PRO A 8 11.86 -49.96 -24.12
N PHE A 9 12.59 -50.25 -23.05
CA PHE A 9 12.20 -49.90 -21.68
C PHE A 9 13.13 -48.79 -21.17
N ASN A 10 12.89 -47.53 -21.55
CA ASN A 10 13.56 -46.42 -20.84
C ASN A 10 12.88 -45.03 -20.92
N THR A 11 11.71 -44.89 -21.55
CA THR A 11 11.06 -43.58 -21.68
C THR A 11 9.99 -43.28 -20.62
N CYS A 12 9.47 -44.30 -19.90
CA CYS A 12 8.39 -44.09 -18.92
C CYS A 12 8.90 -43.75 -17.51
N PHE A 13 10.06 -44.28 -17.10
CA PHE A 13 10.63 -44.04 -15.76
C PHE A 13 11.24 -42.63 -15.62
N HIS A 14 11.83 -42.11 -16.71
CA HIS A 14 12.40 -40.76 -16.73
C HIS A 14 11.32 -39.66 -16.67
N LEU A 15 10.16 -39.88 -17.29
CA LEU A 15 9.04 -38.93 -17.26
C LEU A 15 8.38 -38.89 -15.87
N HIS A 16 8.29 -40.03 -15.17
CA HIS A 16 7.64 -40.07 -13.87
C HIS A 16 8.50 -39.46 -12.74
N LEU A 17 9.84 -39.55 -12.85
CA LEU A 17 10.77 -38.89 -11.94
C LEU A 17 10.86 -37.37 -12.19
N THR A 18 10.93 -36.91 -13.45
CA THR A 18 10.95 -35.47 -13.74
C THR A 18 9.64 -34.79 -13.35
N THR A 19 8.48 -35.43 -13.58
CA THR A 19 7.18 -34.86 -13.21
C THR A 19 6.98 -34.82 -11.69
N LYS A 20 7.43 -35.85 -10.95
CA LYS A 20 7.42 -35.84 -9.47
C LYS A 20 8.40 -34.82 -8.89
N PHE A 21 9.59 -34.65 -9.48
CA PHE A 21 10.56 -33.64 -9.05
C PHE A 21 10.04 -32.22 -9.34
N HIS A 22 9.37 -32.01 -10.47
CA HIS A 22 8.71 -30.76 -10.85
C HIS A 22 7.58 -30.34 -9.89
N LEU A 23 6.69 -31.27 -9.55
CA LEU A 23 5.56 -31.03 -8.65
C LEU A 23 6.03 -30.85 -7.20
N ASN A 24 7.06 -31.58 -6.77
CA ASN A 24 7.62 -31.45 -5.42
C ASN A 24 8.46 -30.19 -5.26
N PHE A 25 9.17 -29.71 -6.29
CA PHE A 25 9.96 -28.48 -6.19
C PHE A 25 9.07 -27.23 -6.17
N SER A 26 8.00 -27.16 -6.98
CA SER A 26 7.10 -26.00 -6.97
C SER A 26 6.27 -25.92 -5.69
N SER A 27 5.76 -27.06 -5.20
CA SER A 27 5.03 -27.12 -3.93
C SER A 27 5.98 -26.82 -2.76
N SER A 28 7.14 -27.47 -2.68
CA SER A 28 8.08 -27.25 -1.56
C SER A 28 8.63 -25.82 -1.52
N PHE A 29 8.86 -25.18 -2.66
CA PHE A 29 9.32 -23.79 -2.70
C PHE A 29 8.23 -22.81 -2.23
N VAL A 30 6.98 -23.00 -2.69
CA VAL A 30 5.83 -22.20 -2.23
C VAL A 30 5.56 -22.43 -0.75
N PHE A 31 5.67 -23.67 -0.27
CA PHE A 31 5.50 -24.02 1.16
C PHE A 31 6.63 -23.50 2.03
N LEU A 32 7.90 -23.58 1.60
CA LEU A 32 9.04 -23.03 2.32
C LEU A 32 8.98 -21.49 2.39
N PHE A 33 8.53 -20.83 1.32
CA PHE A 33 8.35 -19.38 1.29
C PHE A 33 7.13 -18.93 2.13
N ALA A 34 6.01 -19.65 2.05
CA ALA A 34 4.86 -19.44 2.94
C ALA A 34 5.22 -19.70 4.41
N ALA A 35 6.08 -20.68 4.70
CA ALA A 35 6.61 -20.95 6.03
C ALA A 35 7.59 -19.86 6.50
N GLN A 36 8.42 -19.30 5.61
CA GLN A 36 9.29 -18.16 5.93
C GLN A 36 8.47 -16.89 6.22
N ILE A 37 7.40 -16.63 5.47
CA ILE A 37 6.49 -15.50 5.75
C ILE A 37 5.65 -15.76 7.01
N SER A 38 5.24 -17.01 7.26
CA SER A 38 4.53 -17.39 8.49
C SER A 38 5.43 -17.34 9.74
N ASN A 39 6.73 -17.61 9.61
CA ASN A 39 7.69 -17.42 10.69
C ASN A 39 7.94 -15.94 11.01
N ILE A 40 7.95 -15.06 10.00
CA ILE A 40 7.92 -13.60 10.22
C ILE A 40 6.64 -13.17 10.95
N HIS A 41 5.50 -13.80 10.62
CA HIS A 41 4.20 -13.53 11.25
C HIS A 41 4.14 -13.92 12.74
N SER A 42 4.76 -15.04 13.13
CA SER A 42 4.71 -15.56 14.50
C SER A 42 5.61 -14.79 15.50
N LEU A 43 6.66 -14.12 15.01
CA LEU A 43 7.61 -13.36 15.85
C LEU A 43 7.14 -11.92 16.16
N CYS A 44 6.15 -11.39 15.44
CA CYS A 44 5.81 -9.96 15.48
C CYS A 44 4.51 -9.60 16.22
N CYS A 45 3.76 -10.56 16.76
CA CYS A 45 2.52 -10.29 17.50
C CYS A 45 2.21 -11.44 18.49
N PRO A 46 2.68 -11.39 19.76
CA PRO A 46 2.20 -12.32 20.76
C PRO A 46 0.70 -12.08 20.96
N LYS A 47 -0.11 -13.12 20.75
CA LYS A 47 -1.57 -13.09 20.98
C LYS A 47 -1.84 -12.57 22.40
N LYS A 48 -2.34 -11.34 22.55
CA LYS A 48 -3.03 -10.94 23.77
C LYS A 48 -4.37 -11.65 23.79
N HIS A 49 -4.45 -12.75 24.53
CA HIS A 49 -5.72 -13.27 25.03
C HIS A 49 -6.36 -12.18 25.91
N GLY A 50 -7.55 -11.74 25.53
CA GLY A 50 -8.32 -10.73 26.24
C GLY A 50 -9.78 -10.82 25.84
N THR A 51 -10.55 -11.44 26.71
CA THR A 51 -11.97 -11.76 26.65
C THR A 51 -12.91 -10.57 26.46
N SER A 52 -14.04 -10.86 25.80
CA SER A 52 -15.40 -10.40 26.09
C SER A 52 -16.08 -9.68 24.92
N SER A 53 -16.68 -10.51 24.06
CA SER A 53 -17.99 -10.25 23.48
C SER A 53 -19.01 -9.93 24.59
N LEU A 54 -20.06 -9.16 24.27
CA LEU A 54 -21.28 -8.89 25.09
C LEU A 54 -21.32 -7.69 26.07
N LEU A 55 -20.86 -6.48 25.69
CA LEU A 55 -21.28 -5.28 26.45
C LEU A 55 -21.23 -3.95 25.66
N ARG A 56 -21.80 -3.91 24.44
CA ARG A 56 -22.14 -2.65 23.74
C ARG A 56 -23.43 -2.75 22.94
N LEU A 57 -24.50 -3.23 23.59
CA LEU A 57 -25.84 -3.23 23.03
C LEU A 57 -26.85 -2.80 24.11
N TYR A 58 -26.70 -1.60 24.68
CA TYR A 58 -27.69 -1.08 25.66
C TYR A 58 -27.81 0.46 25.77
N VAL A 59 -27.42 1.26 24.77
CA VAL A 59 -27.61 2.72 24.82
C VAL A 59 -28.01 3.32 23.46
N TYR A 60 -29.01 2.77 22.79
CA TYR A 60 -29.60 3.48 21.63
C TYR A 60 -31.11 3.26 21.58
N LEU A 61 -31.85 4.11 22.28
CA LEU A 61 -33.24 4.48 22.01
C LEU A 61 -33.68 5.55 23.03
N HIS A 62 -33.62 6.83 22.66
CA HIS A 62 -34.77 7.75 22.79
C HIS A 62 -34.45 9.17 22.28
N HIS A 63 -35.47 9.81 21.73
CA HIS A 63 -35.57 11.19 21.22
C HIS A 63 -35.05 11.46 19.80
N PHE A 64 -35.97 11.45 18.82
CA PHE A 64 -36.56 12.70 18.35
C PHE A 64 -37.75 12.45 17.39
N ARG A 65 -38.90 13.04 17.71
CA ARG A 65 -40.03 13.24 16.80
C ARG A 65 -40.61 14.63 17.08
N ARG A 66 -41.01 15.35 16.00
CA ARG A 66 -41.56 16.73 15.87
C ARG A 66 -40.50 17.73 15.36
N SER A 67 -40.70 18.55 14.33
CA SER A 67 -41.85 18.87 13.48
C SER A 67 -41.31 19.49 12.18
N TRP A 68 -41.97 19.26 11.04
CA TRP A 68 -41.67 19.93 9.77
C TRP A 68 -42.43 21.27 9.67
N MET A 69 -41.74 22.36 9.32
CA MET A 69 -42.33 23.60 8.81
C MET A 69 -41.68 23.95 7.46
N PRO A 70 -42.43 24.49 6.47
CA PRO A 70 -41.84 24.88 5.19
C PRO A 70 -41.22 26.27 5.27
N MET A 71 -39.92 26.36 4.96
CA MET A 71 -39.16 27.61 4.92
C MET A 71 -39.37 28.29 3.56
N LYS A 72 -39.80 29.57 3.55
CA LYS A 72 -40.15 30.33 2.34
C LYS A 72 -38.91 30.65 1.48
N ALA A 73 -39.09 30.59 0.15
CA ALA A 73 -38.06 30.72 -0.89
C ALA A 73 -37.25 32.03 -0.92
N SER A 74 -37.73 33.11 -0.28
CA SER A 74 -37.05 34.41 -0.28
C SER A 74 -35.74 34.40 0.51
N TYR A 75 -35.68 33.63 1.60
CA TYR A 75 -34.46 33.50 2.42
C TYR A 75 -33.39 32.64 1.75
N ILE A 76 -33.79 31.74 0.85
CA ILE A 76 -32.86 30.86 0.13
C ILE A 76 -31.98 31.65 -0.84
N MET A 77 -32.48 32.74 -1.42
CA MET A 77 -31.68 33.57 -2.35
C MET A 77 -30.64 34.44 -1.63
N GLU A 78 -30.97 35.03 -0.47
CA GLU A 78 -30.01 35.80 0.33
C GLU A 78 -28.99 34.90 1.05
N LEU A 79 -29.38 33.71 1.50
CA LEU A 79 -28.45 32.70 2.01
C LEU A 79 -27.53 32.16 0.91
N LYS A 80 -28.04 31.99 -0.31
CA LYS A 80 -27.23 31.53 -1.44
C LYS A 80 -26.23 32.60 -1.87
N SER A 81 -26.63 33.87 -1.96
CA SER A 81 -25.70 34.94 -2.34
C SER A 81 -24.62 35.21 -1.30
N THR A 82 -24.95 35.15 -0.01
CA THR A 82 -23.97 35.29 1.09
C THR A 82 -23.05 34.08 1.18
N ALA A 83 -23.58 32.86 1.01
CA ALA A 83 -22.77 31.65 0.90
C ALA A 83 -21.84 31.68 -0.33
N ASP A 84 -22.29 32.18 -1.48
CA ASP A 84 -21.49 32.26 -2.70
C ASP A 84 -20.37 33.32 -2.58
N ILE A 85 -20.62 34.44 -1.89
CA ILE A 85 -19.60 35.48 -1.62
C ILE A 85 -18.57 35.01 -0.59
N GLU A 86 -19.01 34.31 0.47
CA GLU A 86 -18.09 33.64 1.40
C GLU A 86 -17.33 32.51 0.71
N ASN A 87 -17.93 31.78 -0.23
CA ASN A 87 -17.30 30.74 -1.03
C ASN A 87 -16.22 31.32 -1.96
N ALA A 88 -16.47 32.49 -2.59
CA ALA A 88 -15.45 33.19 -3.38
C ALA A 88 -14.32 33.77 -2.51
N SER A 89 -14.65 34.36 -1.35
CA SER A 89 -13.67 34.90 -0.40
C SER A 89 -12.86 33.80 0.30
N SER A 90 -13.48 32.66 0.57
CA SER A 90 -12.86 31.51 1.23
C SER A 90 -12.15 30.57 0.27
N ASN A 91 -12.58 30.38 -0.98
CA ASN A 91 -11.72 29.76 -2.01
C ASN A 91 -10.47 30.60 -2.26
N ARG A 92 -10.59 31.94 -2.17
CA ARG A 92 -9.43 32.84 -2.21
C ARG A 92 -8.57 32.77 -0.94
N ARG A 93 -9.11 32.31 0.20
CA ARG A 93 -8.42 32.16 1.50
C ARG A 93 -7.93 30.72 1.81
N VAL A 94 -8.49 29.70 1.15
CA VAL A 94 -8.16 28.24 1.28
C VAL A 94 -7.24 27.77 0.15
N ARG A 95 -6.93 28.63 -0.84
CA ARG A 95 -5.51 28.80 -1.17
C ARG A 95 -4.80 29.25 0.09
N HIS A 96 -4.51 28.33 1.00
CA HIS A 96 -3.25 28.39 1.71
C HIS A 96 -2.23 28.56 0.59
N ASP A 97 -1.52 29.67 0.58
CA ASP A 97 -0.29 29.80 -0.20
C ASP A 97 0.59 28.66 0.28
N PHE A 98 0.50 27.51 -0.39
CA PHE A 98 1.35 26.37 -0.15
C PHE A 98 2.76 26.94 -0.25
N TRP A 99 3.47 27.00 0.87
CA TRP A 99 4.83 27.51 0.85
C TRP A 99 5.62 26.66 -0.15
N PRO A 100 6.53 27.25 -0.93
CA PRO A 100 7.30 26.48 -1.89
C PRO A 100 7.98 25.30 -1.17
N LEU A 101 7.84 24.10 -1.73
CA LEU A 101 8.57 22.94 -1.23
C LEU A 101 10.04 23.10 -1.60
N ASP A 102 10.90 22.63 -0.71
CA ASP A 102 12.31 22.47 -1.06
C ASP A 102 12.47 21.49 -2.24
N ALA A 103 13.57 21.64 -2.97
CA ALA A 103 13.93 20.69 -4.00
C ALA A 103 14.20 19.31 -3.38
N VAL A 104 13.85 18.25 -4.12
CA VAL A 104 14.20 16.89 -3.73
C VAL A 104 15.72 16.77 -3.63
N ASP A 105 16.20 16.33 -2.46
CA ASP A 105 17.62 16.11 -2.18
C ASP A 105 17.86 14.66 -1.73
N PRO A 106 18.16 13.76 -2.69
CA PRO A 106 18.40 12.36 -2.38
C PRO A 106 19.66 12.13 -1.55
N LYS A 107 20.62 13.07 -1.51
CA LYS A 107 21.87 12.92 -0.74
C LYS A 107 21.59 12.98 0.75
N ASN A 108 20.71 13.89 1.15
CA ASN A 108 20.25 14.07 2.53
C ASN A 108 18.94 13.32 2.84
N ALA A 109 18.51 12.44 1.93
CA ALA A 109 17.27 11.68 2.03
C ALA A 109 16.00 12.55 2.24
N ARG A 110 15.96 13.75 1.64
CA ARG A 110 14.82 14.67 1.72
C ARG A 110 14.00 14.60 0.43
N PHE A 111 12.74 14.18 0.56
CA PHE A 111 11.81 14.05 -0.55
C PHE A 111 10.47 14.74 -0.26
N PRO A 112 10.39 16.08 -0.24
CA PRO A 112 9.17 16.82 0.15
C PRO A 112 7.90 16.34 -0.56
N CYS A 113 6.89 15.95 0.22
CA CYS A 113 5.60 15.43 -0.25
C CYS A 113 5.69 14.28 -1.27
N CYS A 114 6.71 13.42 -1.16
CA CYS A 114 6.87 12.28 -2.04
C CYS A 114 6.32 10.97 -1.45
N ILE A 115 5.86 10.07 -2.32
CA ILE A 115 5.86 8.63 -2.03
C ILE A 115 7.23 8.09 -2.42
N VAL A 116 7.85 7.31 -1.55
CA VAL A 116 9.17 6.70 -1.76
C VAL A 116 9.09 5.19 -1.72
N TRP A 117 9.98 4.54 -2.47
CA TRP A 117 10.05 3.09 -2.61
C TRP A 117 11.48 2.58 -2.59
N THR A 118 11.70 1.45 -1.94
CA THR A 118 12.97 0.69 -1.97
C THR A 118 12.68 -0.80 -2.15
N PRO A 119 13.51 -1.56 -2.89
CA PRO A 119 13.34 -3.01 -3.02
C PRO A 119 13.44 -3.69 -1.65
N LEU A 120 12.48 -4.55 -1.32
CA LEU A 120 12.48 -5.29 -0.06
C LEU A 120 13.52 -6.44 -0.12
N PRO A 121 14.49 -6.54 0.80
CA PRO A 121 15.52 -7.58 0.77
C PRO A 121 14.93 -8.99 0.67
N VAL A 122 15.59 -9.86 -0.09
CA VAL A 122 15.19 -11.26 -0.38
C VAL A 122 13.91 -11.38 -1.21
N VAL A 123 12.83 -10.70 -0.84
CA VAL A 123 11.55 -10.75 -1.57
C VAL A 123 11.68 -10.17 -2.98
N SER A 124 12.38 -9.04 -3.12
CA SER A 124 12.62 -8.40 -4.42
C SER A 124 13.49 -9.24 -5.36
N TRP A 125 14.23 -10.23 -4.83
CA TRP A 125 15.07 -11.11 -5.63
C TRP A 125 14.24 -12.14 -6.42
N LEU A 126 13.00 -12.38 -5.98
CA LEU A 126 12.03 -13.23 -6.67
C LEU A 126 10.94 -12.40 -7.38
N ALA A 127 10.60 -11.23 -6.85
CA ALA A 127 9.60 -10.33 -7.41
C ALA A 127 10.09 -8.88 -7.35
N PRO A 128 10.80 -8.38 -8.37
CA PRO A 128 11.53 -7.11 -8.32
C PRO A 128 10.61 -5.86 -8.30
N TYR A 129 9.33 -6.05 -8.57
CA TYR A 129 8.28 -5.03 -8.45
C TYR A 129 7.77 -4.87 -7.00
N ILE A 130 8.15 -5.76 -6.09
CA ILE A 130 7.78 -5.68 -4.66
C ILE A 130 8.85 -4.91 -3.91
N GLY A 131 8.40 -3.96 -3.12
CA GLY A 131 9.26 -3.22 -2.23
C GLY A 131 8.51 -2.58 -1.09
N HIS A 132 9.28 -1.90 -0.27
CA HIS A 132 8.81 -1.14 0.88
C HIS A 132 8.44 0.27 0.46
N LEU A 133 7.33 0.78 0.98
CA LEU A 133 6.83 2.13 0.70
C LEU A 133 6.90 3.03 1.93
N GLY A 134 7.16 4.31 1.69
CA GLY A 134 7.02 5.39 2.66
C GLY A 134 6.34 6.59 2.01
N ILE A 135 5.85 7.50 2.84
CA ILE A 135 5.32 8.80 2.42
C ILE A 135 6.05 9.89 3.19
N CYS A 136 6.37 10.99 2.53
CA CYS A 136 7.23 12.01 3.08
C CYS A 136 6.43 13.23 3.50
N ARG A 137 6.88 13.86 4.59
CA ARG A 137 6.36 15.14 5.10
C ARG A 137 6.71 16.30 4.18
N GLU A 138 6.21 17.48 4.50
CA GLU A 138 6.51 18.72 3.78
C GLU A 138 8.00 19.12 3.89
N ASP A 139 8.68 18.76 4.99
CA ASP A 139 10.14 18.91 5.18
C ASP A 139 10.96 17.81 4.45
N GLY A 140 10.29 16.88 3.78
CA GLY A 140 10.92 15.77 3.07
C GLY A 140 11.37 14.61 3.93
N ALA A 141 11.15 14.62 5.26
CA ALA A 141 11.39 13.46 6.11
C ALA A 141 10.46 12.31 5.72
N VAL A 142 11.04 11.11 5.55
CA VAL A 142 10.29 9.90 5.19
C VAL A 142 9.57 9.34 6.42
N VAL A 143 8.31 8.99 6.26
CA VAL A 143 7.52 8.27 7.26
C VAL A 143 7.08 6.93 6.69
N ASP A 144 7.34 5.84 7.42
CA ASP A 144 7.02 4.49 6.98
C ASP A 144 6.61 3.57 8.13
N PHE A 145 5.74 2.61 7.81
CA PHE A 145 5.37 1.54 8.73
C PHE A 145 6.32 0.36 8.55
N ALA A 146 7.38 0.33 9.37
CA ALA A 146 8.52 -0.58 9.20
C ALA A 146 8.29 -1.98 9.81
N GLY A 147 7.38 -2.10 10.78
CA GLY A 147 7.09 -3.34 11.50
C GLY A 147 5.97 -3.16 12.54
N SER A 148 5.61 -4.22 13.27
CA SER A 148 4.51 -4.18 14.24
C SER A 148 4.69 -3.07 15.26
N ASN A 149 3.73 -2.15 15.34
CA ASN A 149 3.76 -0.98 16.22
C ASN A 149 4.96 -0.04 15.98
N ILE A 150 5.63 -0.14 14.82
CA ILE A 150 6.81 0.65 14.48
C ILE A 150 6.49 1.50 13.26
N VAL A 151 6.14 2.75 13.51
CA VAL A 151 6.10 3.80 12.50
C VAL A 151 7.35 4.65 12.67
N SER A 152 8.21 4.63 11.67
CA SER A 152 9.50 5.33 11.67
C SER A 152 9.34 6.71 11.03
N ILE A 153 10.12 7.68 11.52
CA ILE A 153 10.24 9.02 10.96
C ILE A 153 11.72 9.24 10.69
N ASP A 154 12.05 9.69 9.48
CA ASP A 154 13.40 10.03 9.05
C ASP A 154 14.42 8.87 9.09
N ASN A 155 13.93 7.64 9.25
CA ASN A 155 14.73 6.43 9.25
C ASN A 155 14.00 5.37 8.40
N PHE A 156 14.06 5.56 7.09
CA PHE A 156 13.36 4.71 6.12
C PHE A 156 13.88 3.27 6.17
N ALA A 157 12.99 2.32 6.41
CA ALA A 157 13.40 0.93 6.57
C ALA A 157 13.89 0.29 5.26
N TYR A 158 14.71 -0.74 5.40
CA TYR A 158 15.18 -1.61 4.31
C TYR A 158 16.11 -0.95 3.28
N GLY A 159 16.64 0.24 3.59
CA GLY A 159 17.73 0.88 2.86
C GLY A 159 17.35 2.20 2.20
N LYS A 160 18.26 2.73 1.37
CA LYS A 160 18.06 4.03 0.69
C LYS A 160 16.87 4.00 -0.25
N VAL A 161 16.21 5.15 -0.42
CA VAL A 161 15.16 5.35 -1.43
C VAL A 161 15.71 5.01 -2.82
N ALA A 162 15.00 4.15 -3.56
CA ALA A 162 15.37 3.78 -4.92
C ALA A 162 14.52 4.53 -5.96
N ARG A 163 13.23 4.70 -5.66
CA ARG A 163 12.28 5.45 -6.48
C ARG A 163 11.49 6.43 -5.62
N TYR A 164 11.08 7.53 -6.21
CA TYR A 164 10.22 8.51 -5.57
C TYR A 164 9.21 9.09 -6.57
N LEU A 165 8.06 9.53 -6.05
CA LEU A 165 7.03 10.23 -6.79
C LEU A 165 6.58 11.42 -5.95
N GLN A 166 6.93 12.63 -6.37
CA GLN A 166 6.44 13.85 -5.72
C GLN A 166 4.96 14.03 -6.04
N LEU A 167 4.15 14.14 -4.98
CA LEU A 167 2.73 14.37 -5.06
C LEU A 167 2.44 15.87 -5.06
N ASP A 168 1.39 16.25 -5.76
CA ASP A 168 0.94 17.62 -5.84
C ASP A 168 -0.06 17.92 -4.72
N ARG A 169 0.30 18.84 -3.82
CA ARG A 169 -0.54 19.20 -2.68
C ARG A 169 -1.86 19.86 -3.12
N GLU A 170 -1.94 20.43 -4.32
CA GLU A 170 -3.19 20.98 -4.85
C GLU A 170 -4.25 19.89 -5.14
N GLN A 171 -3.82 18.63 -5.29
CA GLN A 171 -4.72 17.48 -5.47
C GLN A 171 -5.25 16.93 -4.14
N CYS A 172 -4.83 17.49 -3.00
CA CYS A 172 -5.33 17.11 -1.68
C CYS A 172 -6.54 17.97 -1.28
N CYS A 173 -7.41 17.40 -0.46
CA CYS A 173 -8.53 18.13 0.14
C CYS A 173 -8.20 18.43 1.61
N PHE A 174 -8.05 19.72 1.94
CA PHE A 174 -7.83 20.21 3.32
C PHE A 174 -8.99 21.11 3.78
N PRO A 175 -10.17 20.52 4.05
CA PRO A 175 -11.36 21.29 4.37
C PRO A 175 -11.31 21.78 5.82
N LEU A 176 -11.58 23.08 6.02
CA LEU A 176 -11.76 23.65 7.36
C LEU A 176 -13.12 23.24 7.99
N ASN A 177 -14.10 22.90 7.15
CA ASN A 177 -15.41 22.41 7.56
C ASN A 177 -16.06 21.61 6.41
N ILE A 178 -17.16 20.90 6.72
CA ILE A 178 -17.87 19.99 5.79
C ILE A 178 -18.31 20.72 4.51
N ALA A 179 -18.69 22.00 4.61
CA ALA A 179 -19.16 22.79 3.46
C ALA A 179 -18.04 23.17 2.46
N LYS A 180 -16.77 23.06 2.86
CA LYS A 180 -15.59 23.47 2.08
C LYS A 180 -14.82 22.30 1.45
N HIS A 181 -15.37 21.10 1.48
CA HIS A 181 -14.74 19.97 0.79
C HIS A 181 -14.78 20.17 -0.73
N THR A 182 -13.65 19.93 -1.39
CA THR A 182 -13.54 19.92 -2.86
C THR A 182 -13.69 18.50 -3.44
N CYS A 183 -13.77 17.49 -2.58
CA CYS A 183 -13.93 16.10 -2.96
C CYS A 183 -15.40 15.69 -3.08
N GLU A 184 -15.72 14.86 -4.08
CA GLU A 184 -17.05 14.33 -4.36
C GLU A 184 -17.64 13.55 -3.17
N GLN A 185 -16.78 12.97 -2.33
CA GLN A 185 -17.13 12.14 -1.19
C GLN A 185 -16.95 12.86 0.16
N ALA A 186 -17.33 14.14 0.23
CA ALA A 186 -17.15 15.00 1.40
C ALA A 186 -17.54 14.34 2.74
N TYR A 187 -18.73 13.73 2.80
CA TYR A 187 -19.23 13.12 4.04
C TYR A 187 -18.36 11.94 4.51
N GLN A 188 -17.95 11.06 3.59
CA GLN A 188 -17.09 9.91 3.90
C GLN A 188 -15.66 10.35 4.26
N HIS A 189 -15.20 11.48 3.69
CA HIS A 189 -13.90 12.06 4.03
C HIS A 189 -13.89 12.59 5.47
N VAL A 190 -14.97 13.25 5.91
CA VAL A 190 -15.17 13.68 7.31
C VAL A 190 -15.12 12.49 8.27
N GLU A 191 -15.84 11.41 7.98
CA GLU A 191 -15.88 10.22 8.84
C GLU A 191 -14.51 9.56 9.04
N ARG A 192 -13.61 9.65 8.06
CA ARG A 192 -12.24 9.12 8.17
C ARG A 192 -11.29 10.03 8.95
N GLY A 193 -11.73 11.23 9.32
CA GLY A 193 -10.93 12.27 9.95
C GLY A 193 -10.24 13.13 8.90
N THR A 194 -10.84 14.30 8.65
CA THR A 194 -10.31 15.33 7.75
C THR A 194 -9.02 15.92 8.30
N ALA A 195 -8.00 15.94 7.46
CA ALA A 195 -6.75 16.60 7.77
C ALA A 195 -6.83 18.10 7.49
N THR A 196 -6.16 18.89 8.32
CA THR A 196 -6.04 20.35 8.16
C THR A 196 -4.83 20.74 7.32
N SER A 197 -3.84 19.86 7.21
CA SER A 197 -2.63 20.01 6.39
C SER A 197 -2.07 18.65 5.98
N TRP A 198 -1.07 18.64 5.09
CA TRP A 198 -0.40 17.42 4.65
C TRP A 198 0.20 16.65 5.85
N ASP A 199 1.04 17.33 6.63
CA ASP A 199 1.71 16.74 7.79
C ASP A 199 0.72 16.29 8.88
N ASN A 200 -0.39 17.03 9.07
CA ASN A 200 -1.45 16.64 9.99
C ASN A 200 -2.13 15.32 9.55
N ALA A 201 -2.33 15.12 8.25
CA ALA A 201 -2.86 13.86 7.71
C ALA A 201 -1.93 12.70 8.01
N LEU A 202 -0.62 12.88 7.76
CA LEU A 202 0.38 11.86 8.01
C LEU A 202 0.46 11.53 9.51
N GLN A 203 0.48 12.55 10.38
CA GLN A 203 0.50 12.37 11.82
C GLN A 203 -0.71 11.55 12.33
N ALA A 204 -1.91 11.83 11.81
CA ALA A 204 -3.11 11.06 12.15
C ALA A 204 -3.01 9.59 11.69
N SER A 205 -2.47 9.35 10.49
CA SER A 205 -2.18 7.97 10.03
C SER A 205 -1.15 7.27 10.91
N MET A 206 -0.08 7.96 11.33
CA MET A 206 0.93 7.40 12.22
C MET A 206 0.33 6.99 13.56
N GLN A 207 -0.51 7.83 14.16
CA GLN A 207 -1.21 7.53 15.40
C GLN A 207 -2.16 6.33 15.30
N GLN A 208 -2.74 6.09 14.13
CA GLN A 208 -3.54 4.90 13.87
C GLN A 208 -2.68 3.64 13.71
N PHE A 209 -1.52 3.74 13.06
CA PHE A 209 -0.67 2.59 12.72
C PHE A 209 0.33 2.18 13.80
N GLN A 210 0.68 3.08 14.73
CA GLN A 210 1.57 2.77 15.86
C GLN A 210 1.02 1.67 16.79
N HIS A 211 -0.26 1.29 16.68
CA HIS A 211 -0.88 0.22 17.46
C HIS A 211 -1.29 -0.99 16.61
N LYS A 212 -0.87 -1.05 15.33
CA LYS A 212 -1.22 -2.14 14.42
C LYS A 212 -0.09 -3.18 14.38
N CYS A 213 -0.46 -4.46 14.34
CA CYS A 213 0.48 -5.54 14.04
C CYS A 213 0.76 -5.57 12.53
N TYR A 214 2.04 -5.66 12.18
CA TYR A 214 2.48 -5.71 10.79
C TYR A 214 2.28 -7.12 10.23
N ASN A 215 1.67 -7.20 9.07
CA ASN A 215 1.52 -8.40 8.29
C ASN A 215 1.82 -8.09 6.82
N LEU A 216 2.76 -8.83 6.22
CA LEU A 216 3.23 -8.58 4.86
C LEU A 216 2.10 -8.59 3.82
N PHE A 217 1.03 -9.35 4.02
CA PHE A 217 -0.04 -9.55 3.03
C PHE A 217 -1.29 -8.73 3.28
N THR A 218 -1.53 -8.27 4.50
CA THR A 218 -2.81 -7.65 4.88
C THR A 218 -2.66 -6.29 5.53
N CYS A 219 -1.63 -6.08 6.35
CA CYS A 219 -1.43 -4.83 7.06
C CYS A 219 0.05 -4.43 7.06
N ASN A 220 0.47 -3.73 6.01
CA ASN A 220 1.87 -3.41 5.77
C ASN A 220 2.07 -1.93 5.41
N CYS A 221 3.28 -1.60 4.95
CA CYS A 221 3.66 -0.25 4.53
C CYS A 221 2.80 0.32 3.39
N HIS A 222 2.29 -0.51 2.49
CA HIS A 222 1.37 -0.07 1.43
C HIS A 222 0.00 0.29 2.01
N SER A 223 -0.51 -0.49 2.97
CA SER A 223 -1.75 -0.16 3.68
C SER A 223 -1.62 1.17 4.44
N PHE A 224 -0.45 1.41 5.05
CA PHE A 224 -0.14 2.68 5.72
C PHE A 224 -0.15 3.87 4.77
N VAL A 225 0.59 3.80 3.67
CA VAL A 225 0.64 4.90 2.69
C VAL A 225 -0.72 5.11 2.01
N ALA A 226 -1.46 4.03 1.71
CA ALA A 226 -2.83 4.13 1.20
C ALA A 226 -3.78 4.82 2.20
N ASN A 227 -3.65 4.53 3.50
CA ASN A 227 -4.39 5.24 4.55
C ASN A 227 -4.06 6.74 4.54
N CYS A 228 -2.78 7.11 4.43
CA CYS A 228 -2.35 8.50 4.32
C CYS A 228 -3.01 9.19 3.10
N MET A 229 -2.94 8.57 1.92
CA MET A 229 -3.55 9.13 0.70
C MET A 229 -5.07 9.28 0.80
N ASN A 230 -5.74 8.34 1.46
CA ASN A 230 -7.18 8.43 1.70
C ASN A 230 -7.53 9.56 2.69
N ARG A 231 -6.71 9.81 3.72
CA ARG A 231 -6.90 10.95 4.62
C ARG A 231 -6.69 12.28 3.92
N LEU A 232 -5.75 12.34 2.99
CA LEU A 232 -5.51 13.49 2.12
C LEU A 232 -6.62 13.70 1.07
N CYS A 233 -7.47 12.69 0.85
CA CYS A 233 -8.37 12.59 -0.29
C CYS A 233 -7.64 12.94 -1.61
N TYR A 234 -6.45 12.39 -1.77
CA TYR A 234 -5.57 12.71 -2.89
C TYR A 234 -6.25 12.36 -4.22
N ASP A 235 -6.20 13.28 -5.18
CA ASP A 235 -6.89 13.18 -6.47
C ASP A 235 -8.41 12.96 -6.31
N ARG A 236 -9.01 13.64 -5.32
CA ARG A 236 -10.45 13.58 -4.99
C ARG A 236 -10.97 12.18 -4.67
N SER A 237 -10.08 11.24 -4.35
CA SER A 237 -10.40 9.83 -4.18
C SER A 237 -10.16 9.37 -2.74
N LEU A 238 -11.11 8.60 -2.22
CA LEU A 238 -11.00 7.84 -0.97
C LEU A 238 -10.78 6.34 -1.22
N GLY A 239 -10.44 5.97 -2.45
CA GLY A 239 -10.29 4.59 -2.91
C GLY A 239 -8.84 4.09 -2.98
N TRP A 240 -7.88 4.80 -2.39
CA TRP A 240 -6.49 4.37 -2.36
C TRP A 240 -6.35 3.07 -1.59
N ASN A 241 -5.65 2.12 -2.19
CA ASN A 241 -5.40 0.79 -1.67
C ASN A 241 -4.01 0.33 -2.15
N MET A 242 -3.58 -0.84 -1.72
CA MET A 242 -2.22 -1.32 -2.00
C MET A 242 -1.97 -1.54 -3.51
N ILE A 243 -3.00 -1.92 -4.27
CA ILE A 243 -2.88 -2.20 -5.71
C ILE A 243 -2.71 -0.92 -6.51
N ASN A 244 -3.63 0.04 -6.37
CA ASN A 244 -3.54 1.29 -7.15
C ASN A 244 -2.36 2.16 -6.72
N LEU A 245 -1.96 2.10 -5.44
CA LEU A 245 -0.74 2.72 -4.93
C LEU A 245 0.51 2.11 -5.56
N THR A 246 0.61 0.77 -5.57
CA THR A 246 1.74 0.07 -6.20
C THR A 246 1.81 0.41 -7.68
N ALA A 247 0.67 0.41 -8.39
CA ALA A 247 0.63 0.81 -9.79
C ALA A 247 1.08 2.27 -9.99
N LEU A 248 0.62 3.20 -9.14
CA LEU A 248 1.03 4.60 -9.22
C LEU A 248 2.57 4.74 -9.12
N VAL A 249 3.18 4.11 -8.12
CA VAL A 249 4.63 4.17 -7.88
C VAL A 249 5.43 3.46 -8.98
N LEU A 250 4.96 2.32 -9.47
CA LEU A 250 5.68 1.56 -10.49
C LEU A 250 5.70 2.27 -11.86
N TRP A 251 4.60 2.90 -12.25
CA TRP A 251 4.45 3.55 -13.56
C TRP A 251 4.88 5.02 -13.57
N ARG A 252 4.67 5.78 -12.48
CA ARG A 252 5.01 7.21 -12.41
C ARG A 252 6.24 7.54 -11.55
N GLY A 253 6.75 6.58 -10.79
CA GLY A 253 7.92 6.79 -9.94
C GLY A 253 9.19 7.06 -10.76
N LYS A 254 9.97 8.04 -10.32
CA LYS A 254 11.30 8.38 -10.85
C LYS A 254 12.35 7.63 -10.06
N TRP A 255 13.36 7.09 -10.75
CA TRP A 255 14.54 6.54 -10.09
C TRP A 255 15.41 7.67 -9.53
N VAL A 256 15.99 7.45 -8.35
CA VAL A 256 16.92 8.41 -7.74
C VAL A 256 18.17 8.57 -8.61
N ASP A 257 18.78 7.46 -9.02
CA ASP A 257 19.96 7.42 -9.88
C ASP A 257 20.10 6.04 -10.54
N GLY A 258 21.08 5.88 -11.43
CA GLY A 258 21.38 4.59 -12.08
C GLY A 258 21.84 3.51 -11.10
N MET A 259 22.48 3.88 -10.00
CA MET A 259 22.90 2.94 -8.95
C MET A 259 21.70 2.32 -8.25
N SER A 260 20.62 3.08 -8.09
CA SER A 260 19.36 2.64 -7.52
C SER A 260 18.64 1.63 -8.41
N VAL A 261 18.71 1.82 -9.73
CA VAL A 261 18.23 0.84 -10.72
C VAL A 261 19.02 -0.46 -10.58
N LEU A 262 20.36 -0.37 -10.62
CA LEU A 262 21.24 -1.52 -10.52
C LEU A 262 21.00 -2.29 -9.21
N ARG A 263 21.00 -1.61 -8.07
CA ARG A 263 20.74 -2.23 -6.76
C ARG A 263 19.38 -2.93 -6.69
N SER A 264 18.37 -2.42 -7.39
CA SER A 264 17.02 -2.97 -7.35
C SER A 264 16.85 -4.22 -8.21
N PHE A 265 17.51 -4.30 -9.36
CA PHE A 265 17.35 -5.43 -10.29
C PHE A 265 18.50 -6.44 -10.25
N PHE A 266 19.70 -6.05 -9.84
CA PHE A 266 20.88 -6.91 -9.87
C PHE A 266 20.68 -8.23 -9.09
N PRO A 267 20.16 -8.24 -7.85
CA PRO A 267 19.92 -9.49 -7.14
C PRO A 267 18.93 -10.42 -7.86
N PHE A 268 17.85 -9.86 -8.43
CA PHE A 268 16.89 -10.60 -9.23
C PHE A 268 17.54 -11.19 -10.49
N THR A 269 18.37 -10.41 -11.19
CA THR A 269 19.10 -10.89 -12.37
C THR A 269 20.03 -12.05 -12.02
N VAL A 270 20.77 -11.96 -10.90
CA VAL A 270 21.64 -13.06 -10.45
C VAL A 270 20.84 -14.32 -10.13
N VAL A 271 19.75 -14.20 -9.36
CA VAL A 271 18.87 -15.33 -9.04
C VAL A 271 18.26 -15.93 -10.31
N LEU A 272 17.85 -15.10 -11.26
CA LEU A 272 17.33 -15.53 -12.56
C LEU A 272 18.36 -16.33 -13.35
N CYS A 273 19.60 -15.83 -13.46
CA CYS A 273 20.68 -16.52 -14.16
C CYS A 273 21.03 -17.85 -13.49
N VAL A 274 21.22 -17.87 -12.17
CA VAL A 274 21.55 -19.08 -11.41
C VAL A 274 20.41 -20.11 -11.49
N GLY A 275 19.17 -19.68 -11.32
CA GLY A 275 18.00 -20.55 -11.42
C GLY A 275 17.82 -21.14 -12.81
N LEU A 276 18.07 -20.35 -13.85
CA LEU A 276 18.09 -20.84 -15.24
C LEU A 276 19.21 -21.85 -15.49
N LEU A 277 20.40 -21.63 -14.95
CA LEU A 277 21.54 -22.55 -15.13
C LEU A 277 21.31 -23.89 -14.42
N ILE A 278 20.73 -23.89 -13.23
CA ILE A 278 20.53 -25.11 -12.43
C ILE A 278 19.28 -25.87 -12.86
N ALA A 279 18.17 -25.16 -13.06
CA ALA A 279 16.85 -25.76 -13.20
C ALA A 279 16.14 -25.44 -14.54
N GLY A 280 16.71 -24.58 -15.39
CA GLY A 280 16.19 -24.29 -16.74
C GLY A 280 14.79 -23.64 -16.77
N TRP A 281 14.02 -23.94 -17.82
CA TRP A 281 12.61 -23.53 -17.97
C TRP A 281 11.70 -23.79 -16.75
N PRO A 282 11.80 -24.94 -16.05
CA PRO A 282 11.06 -25.18 -14.81
C PRO A 282 11.13 -24.05 -13.79
N PHE A 283 12.31 -23.42 -13.64
CA PHE A 283 12.52 -22.30 -12.75
C PHE A 283 11.69 -21.06 -13.16
N LEU A 284 11.69 -20.73 -14.46
CA LEU A 284 10.89 -19.62 -14.99
C LEU A 284 9.39 -19.83 -14.77
N ILE A 285 8.91 -21.06 -14.99
CA ILE A 285 7.51 -21.41 -14.74
C ILE A 285 7.19 -21.23 -13.26
N GLY A 286 8.05 -21.72 -12.37
CA GLY A 286 7.89 -21.51 -10.92
C GLY A 286 7.83 -20.03 -10.52
N LEU A 287 8.74 -19.21 -11.07
CA LEU A 287 8.80 -17.77 -10.81
C LEU A 287 7.55 -17.02 -11.33
N ALA A 288 7.08 -17.40 -12.53
CA ALA A 288 5.86 -16.85 -13.12
C ALA A 288 4.61 -17.26 -12.33
N SER A 289 4.50 -18.53 -11.95
CA SER A 289 3.41 -19.03 -11.09
C SER A 289 3.41 -18.34 -9.73
N PHE A 290 4.57 -18.16 -9.10
CA PHE A 290 4.71 -17.42 -7.85
C PHE A 290 4.20 -15.98 -7.99
N SER A 291 4.65 -15.27 -9.03
CA SER A 291 4.22 -13.89 -9.31
C SER A 291 2.71 -13.82 -9.55
N PHE A 292 2.15 -14.74 -10.33
CA PHE A 292 0.72 -14.79 -10.61
C PHE A 292 -0.12 -15.03 -9.36
N LEU A 293 0.25 -16.02 -8.53
CA LEU A 293 -0.45 -16.32 -7.27
C LEU A 293 -0.39 -15.14 -6.30
N LEU A 294 0.76 -14.47 -6.22
CA LEU A 294 0.96 -13.34 -5.34
C LEU A 294 0.13 -12.11 -5.75
N ILE A 295 0.15 -11.75 -7.03
CA ILE A 295 -0.69 -10.68 -7.58
C ILE A 295 -2.18 -11.05 -7.42
N GLY A 296 -2.52 -12.31 -7.73
CA GLY A 296 -3.87 -12.84 -7.58
C GLY A 296 -4.39 -12.74 -6.14
N TRP A 297 -3.56 -13.04 -5.15
CA TRP A 297 -3.89 -12.89 -3.73
C TRP A 297 -4.23 -11.43 -3.38
N TYR A 298 -3.40 -10.46 -3.78
CA TYR A 298 -3.67 -9.06 -3.46
C TYR A 298 -4.89 -8.52 -4.20
N LEU A 299 -5.11 -8.90 -5.46
CA LEU A 299 -6.31 -8.52 -6.21
C LEU A 299 -7.57 -9.11 -5.54
N PHE A 300 -7.57 -10.41 -5.26
CA PHE A 300 -8.69 -11.08 -4.63
C PHE A 300 -8.97 -10.52 -3.23
N GLY A 301 -7.95 -10.40 -2.39
CA GLY A 301 -8.12 -9.87 -1.03
C GLY A 301 -8.56 -8.41 -1.01
N THR A 302 -8.12 -7.57 -1.96
CA THR A 302 -8.51 -6.15 -2.00
C THR A 302 -9.94 -5.96 -2.49
N TYR A 303 -10.34 -6.69 -3.54
CA TYR A 303 -11.61 -6.43 -4.23
C TYR A 303 -12.74 -7.40 -3.86
N CYS A 304 -12.40 -8.65 -3.52
CA CYS A 304 -13.39 -9.68 -3.18
C CYS A 304 -13.60 -9.81 -1.67
N VAL A 305 -12.62 -9.44 -0.83
CA VAL A 305 -12.71 -9.59 0.63
C VAL A 305 -12.47 -8.25 1.34
N LYS A 306 -13.50 -7.38 1.32
CA LYS A 306 -13.42 -5.95 1.72
C LYS A 306 -12.90 -5.64 3.14
N ASN A 307 -12.63 -6.62 4.00
CA ASN A 307 -12.14 -6.44 5.37
C ASN A 307 -10.82 -7.17 5.68
N LEU A 308 -10.23 -7.89 4.71
CA LEU A 308 -9.04 -8.72 4.98
C LEU A 308 -7.71 -7.96 4.78
N ILE A 309 -7.71 -6.94 3.92
CA ILE A 309 -6.53 -6.14 3.55
C ILE A 309 -6.63 -4.67 4.02
N GLN A 310 -7.74 -4.30 4.66
CA GLN A 310 -7.86 -3.00 5.33
C GLN A 310 -7.35 -3.13 6.76
N CYS A 311 -6.23 -2.48 7.06
CA CYS A 311 -5.96 -2.02 8.43
C CYS A 311 -6.95 -0.89 8.78
#